data_AF-A0AAX4MBP4-F1
#
_entry.id   AF-A0AAX4MBP4-F1
#
_cell.length_a   1.000
_cell.length_b   1.000
_cell.length_c   1.000
_cell.angle_alpha   90.00
_cell.angle_beta   90.00
_cell.angle_gamma   90.00
#
_symmetry.space_group_name_H-M   'P 1'
#
loop_
_entity.id
_entity.type
_entity.pdbx_description
1 polymer ?
#
loop_
_entity_poly.entity_id
_entity_poly.type
_entity_poly.pdbx_seq_one_letter_code
_entity_poly.pdbx_strand_id
1 'polypeptide(L)'
;MQAAVAHDQESATVWDDAVRNVSDGNADWMEMNLGKWMFTYFQHDRAYVIAPDGRAVYVFASDEANSAKAYQEVRDVVSPLADRLRARLVDGDDTGISDQVLSIGESDLSTVNSHPAIVSVKPIVSDTGNIKQSPSEIYFHVAIRYLDGSFLTGVSSEYQFDDLTFAWTKSPQVKRSFAAIGSADGKEFGYFSWRPFEPGEAVAKSVRPALSAVGVSVFVALAGMGAMIGARNRKLRQSRAELEHLARHDTLTGLANRAQFAEHLATVISGSAATQSNAVLFMDLDRFKQVNDTLV
;
A
#
# COMPACT_ATOMS: atom_id res chain seq x y z
N MET A 1 -18.37 -13.43 -4.51
CA MET A 1 -17.83 -14.74 -4.08
C MET A 1 -18.94 -15.78 -3.94
N GLN A 2 -19.98 -15.54 -3.12
CA GLN A 2 -21.13 -16.48 -3.00
C GLN A 2 -21.80 -16.78 -4.35
N ALA A 3 -22.08 -15.76 -5.16
CA ALA A 3 -22.66 -15.93 -6.50
C ALA A 3 -21.78 -16.73 -7.47
N ALA A 4 -20.45 -16.75 -7.29
CA ALA A 4 -19.55 -17.51 -8.15
C ALA A 4 -19.68 -19.02 -7.88
N VAL A 5 -19.65 -19.44 -6.61
CA VAL A 5 -19.86 -20.85 -6.22
C VAL A 5 -21.23 -21.35 -6.70
N ALA A 6 -22.26 -20.52 -6.58
CA ALA A 6 -23.59 -20.82 -7.08
C ALA A 6 -23.62 -20.94 -8.62
N HIS A 7 -22.95 -20.05 -9.34
CA HIS A 7 -22.84 -20.10 -10.81
C HIS A 7 -22.11 -21.36 -11.29
N ASP A 8 -20.99 -21.70 -10.65
CA ASP A 8 -20.18 -22.87 -10.97
C ASP A 8 -21.01 -24.17 -10.90
N GLN A 9 -21.91 -24.28 -9.92
CA GLN A 9 -22.82 -25.42 -9.76
C GLN A 9 -23.83 -25.60 -10.90
N GLU A 10 -24.20 -24.55 -11.63
CA GLU A 10 -25.29 -24.66 -12.63
C GLU A 10 -24.93 -25.57 -13.78
N SER A 11 -23.67 -25.50 -14.20
CA SER A 11 -23.12 -26.30 -15.30
C SER A 11 -23.29 -27.82 -15.09
N ALA A 12 -23.48 -28.27 -13.84
CA ALA A 12 -23.67 -29.67 -13.49
C ALA A 12 -25.06 -29.98 -12.88
N THR A 13 -25.83 -28.97 -12.47
CA THR A 13 -27.10 -29.16 -11.74
C THR A 13 -28.33 -28.82 -12.55
N VAL A 14 -28.22 -27.99 -13.58
CA VAL A 14 -29.29 -27.71 -14.54
C VAL A 14 -29.01 -28.53 -15.79
N TRP A 15 -29.33 -29.83 -15.73
CA TRP A 15 -29.03 -30.80 -16.78
C TRP A 15 -29.88 -32.06 -16.64
N ASP A 16 -30.59 -32.44 -17.70
CA ASP A 16 -31.39 -33.66 -17.75
C ASP A 16 -30.65 -34.93 -17.30
N ASP A 17 -29.37 -35.08 -17.68
CA ASP A 17 -28.60 -36.27 -17.29
C ASP A 17 -28.25 -36.27 -15.80
N ALA A 18 -28.08 -35.09 -15.19
CA ALA A 18 -27.89 -34.98 -13.75
C ALA A 18 -29.13 -35.50 -13.00
N VAL A 19 -30.32 -35.11 -13.46
CA VAL A 19 -31.59 -35.58 -12.87
C VAL A 19 -31.70 -37.10 -12.95
N ARG A 20 -31.44 -37.70 -14.11
CA ARG A 20 -31.52 -39.16 -14.31
C ARG A 20 -30.50 -39.91 -13.46
N ASN A 21 -29.22 -39.54 -13.56
CA ASN A 21 -28.15 -40.28 -12.88
C ASN A 21 -28.22 -40.17 -11.36
N VAL A 22 -28.65 -39.02 -10.83
CA VAL A 22 -28.86 -38.86 -9.39
C VAL A 22 -30.04 -39.68 -8.90
N SER A 23 -31.16 -39.68 -9.64
CA SER A 23 -32.35 -40.47 -9.29
C SER A 23 -32.09 -41.98 -9.37
N ASP A 24 -31.29 -42.42 -10.34
CA ASP A 24 -30.87 -43.81 -10.51
C ASP A 24 -29.78 -44.24 -9.51
N GLY A 25 -29.24 -43.31 -8.71
CA GLY A 25 -28.19 -43.60 -7.73
C GLY A 25 -26.84 -43.94 -8.35
N ASN A 26 -26.55 -43.40 -9.54
CA ASN A 26 -25.29 -43.65 -10.26
C ASN A 26 -24.10 -42.94 -9.59
N ALA A 27 -23.46 -43.63 -8.64
CA ALA A 27 -22.36 -43.10 -7.86
C ALA A 27 -21.14 -42.69 -8.70
N ASP A 28 -20.79 -43.46 -9.74
CA ASP A 28 -19.64 -43.15 -10.60
C ASP A 28 -19.87 -41.86 -11.40
N TRP A 29 -21.10 -41.65 -11.87
CA TRP A 29 -21.46 -40.42 -12.57
C TRP A 29 -21.45 -39.21 -11.62
N MET A 30 -22.01 -39.36 -10.41
CA MET A 30 -21.97 -38.30 -9.39
C MET A 30 -20.52 -37.98 -8.98
N GLU A 31 -19.68 -38.99 -8.84
CA GLU A 31 -18.25 -38.83 -8.55
C GLU A 31 -17.54 -38.00 -9.60
N MET A 32 -17.76 -38.33 -10.88
CA MET A 32 -17.10 -37.65 -11.97
C MET A 32 -17.61 -36.21 -12.15
N ASN A 33 -18.92 -35.99 -12.10
CA ASN A 33 -19.54 -34.71 -12.52
C ASN A 33 -19.87 -33.77 -11.37
N LEU A 34 -20.29 -34.30 -10.22
CA LEU A 34 -20.72 -33.50 -9.06
C LEU A 34 -19.65 -33.41 -7.96
N GLY A 35 -18.67 -34.31 -7.95
CA GLY A 35 -17.53 -34.27 -7.03
C GLY A 35 -16.23 -33.79 -7.68
N LYS A 36 -15.53 -34.71 -8.35
CA LYS A 36 -14.17 -34.48 -8.88
C LYS A 36 -14.08 -33.35 -9.87
N TRP A 37 -15.06 -33.20 -10.77
CA TRP A 37 -15.08 -32.09 -11.71
C TRP A 37 -15.23 -30.74 -11.00
N MET A 38 -16.12 -30.66 -10.01
CA MET A 38 -16.33 -29.47 -9.19
C MET A 38 -15.06 -29.06 -8.44
N PHE A 39 -14.32 -30.02 -7.90
CA PHE A 39 -13.01 -29.75 -7.30
C PHE A 39 -11.95 -29.37 -8.32
N THR A 40 -11.84 -30.09 -9.44
CA THR A 40 -10.75 -29.87 -10.39
C THR A 40 -10.86 -28.51 -11.09
N TYR A 41 -12.06 -28.14 -11.53
CA TYR A 41 -12.29 -26.93 -12.33
C TYR A 41 -12.68 -25.71 -11.51
N PHE A 42 -13.51 -25.89 -10.48
CA PHE A 42 -14.03 -24.78 -9.66
C PHE A 42 -13.43 -24.74 -8.26
N GLN A 43 -12.55 -25.70 -7.95
CA GLN A 43 -11.83 -25.77 -6.68
C GLN A 43 -12.78 -25.92 -5.48
N HIS A 44 -13.98 -26.48 -5.65
CA HIS A 44 -14.85 -26.77 -4.52
C HIS A 44 -14.25 -27.87 -3.63
N ASP A 45 -13.95 -27.54 -2.38
CA ASP A 45 -13.27 -28.44 -1.45
C ASP A 45 -14.13 -29.64 -1.05
N ARG A 46 -15.46 -29.46 -0.98
CA ARG A 46 -16.42 -30.54 -0.70
C ARG A 46 -17.67 -30.40 -1.54
N ALA A 47 -18.27 -31.53 -1.88
CA ALA A 47 -19.54 -31.58 -2.59
C ALA A 47 -20.43 -32.72 -2.08
N TYR A 48 -21.74 -32.52 -2.08
CA TYR A 48 -22.70 -33.52 -1.61
C TYR A 48 -23.93 -33.52 -2.51
N VAL A 49 -24.59 -34.67 -2.62
CA VAL A 49 -25.95 -34.76 -3.18
C VAL A 49 -26.89 -35.19 -2.07
N ILE A 50 -27.94 -34.43 -1.86
CA ILE A 50 -28.94 -34.61 -0.81
C ILE A 50 -30.25 -35.01 -1.45
N ALA A 51 -30.80 -36.13 -0.99
CA ALA A 51 -32.11 -36.60 -1.38
C ALA A 51 -33.23 -35.72 -0.80
N PRO A 52 -34.46 -35.79 -1.33
CA PRO A 52 -35.57 -34.99 -0.82
C PRO A 52 -35.89 -35.20 0.67
N ASP A 53 -35.55 -36.36 1.22
CA ASP A 53 -35.68 -36.69 2.65
C ASP A 53 -34.55 -36.12 3.54
N GLY A 54 -33.60 -35.39 2.96
CA GLY A 54 -32.49 -34.73 3.66
C GLY A 54 -31.27 -35.62 3.90
N ARG A 55 -31.27 -36.89 3.46
CA ARG A 55 -30.09 -37.76 3.54
C ARG A 55 -29.12 -37.47 2.40
N ALA A 56 -27.82 -37.48 2.70
CA ALA A 56 -26.81 -37.48 1.65
C ALA A 56 -26.77 -38.84 0.94
N VAL A 57 -26.88 -38.82 -0.39
CA VAL A 57 -26.76 -40.00 -1.27
C VAL A 57 -25.41 -40.04 -1.99
N TYR A 58 -24.67 -38.94 -1.99
CA TYR A 58 -23.30 -38.84 -2.50
C TYR A 58 -22.50 -37.86 -1.66
N VAL A 59 -21.20 -38.13 -1.51
CA VAL A 59 -20.26 -37.35 -0.71
C VAL A 59 -18.92 -37.28 -1.42
N PHE A 60 -18.42 -36.06 -1.58
CA PHE A 60 -17.09 -35.74 -2.06
C PHE A 60 -16.36 -34.87 -1.04
N ALA A 61 -15.09 -35.17 -0.79
CA ALA A 61 -14.18 -34.32 -0.04
C ALA A 61 -12.79 -34.38 -0.66
N SER A 62 -12.14 -33.23 -0.81
CA SER A 62 -10.78 -33.13 -1.33
C SER A 62 -9.74 -33.77 -0.40
N ASP A 63 -10.06 -33.91 0.88
CA ASP A 63 -9.29 -34.63 1.90
C ASP A 63 -9.87 -36.04 2.12
N GLU A 64 -9.15 -37.08 1.67
CA GLU A 64 -9.60 -38.49 1.68
C GLU A 64 -9.93 -39.06 3.08
N ALA A 65 -9.62 -38.34 4.16
CA ALA A 65 -9.60 -38.88 5.51
C ALA A 65 -10.98 -39.17 6.15
N ASN A 66 -12.13 -38.77 5.57
CA ASN A 66 -13.42 -38.90 6.28
C ASN A 66 -14.72 -38.97 5.45
N SER A 67 -14.71 -39.60 4.26
CA SER A 67 -15.91 -39.68 3.38
C SER A 67 -17.16 -40.29 4.04
N ALA A 68 -17.01 -41.25 4.97
CA ALA A 68 -18.15 -41.93 5.62
C ALA A 68 -18.84 -41.11 6.73
N LYS A 69 -18.22 -40.03 7.25
CA LYS A 69 -18.78 -39.14 8.28
C LYS A 69 -18.95 -37.69 7.82
N ALA A 70 -18.41 -37.33 6.66
CA ALA A 70 -18.27 -35.96 6.19
C ALA A 70 -19.57 -35.18 5.99
N TYR A 71 -20.73 -35.82 5.81
CA TYR A 71 -21.99 -35.07 5.73
C TYR A 71 -22.56 -34.72 7.11
N GLN A 72 -22.41 -35.59 8.12
CA GLN A 72 -22.94 -35.32 9.45
C GLN A 72 -22.28 -34.09 10.09
N GLU A 73 -21.00 -33.83 9.76
CA GLU A 73 -20.24 -32.66 10.21
C GLU A 73 -20.77 -31.34 9.66
N VAL A 74 -21.40 -31.36 8.48
CA VAL A 74 -21.88 -30.15 7.80
C VAL A 74 -23.40 -30.02 7.79
N ARG A 75 -24.11 -31.06 8.25
CA ARG A 75 -25.57 -31.14 8.19
C ARG A 75 -26.25 -29.96 8.88
N ASP A 76 -25.73 -29.51 10.02
CA ASP A 76 -26.31 -28.39 10.77
C ASP A 76 -26.20 -27.06 10.02
N VAL A 77 -25.19 -26.93 9.15
CA VAL A 77 -24.99 -25.76 8.29
C VAL A 77 -25.83 -25.87 7.01
N VAL A 78 -25.94 -27.08 6.45
CA VAL A 78 -26.58 -27.31 5.16
C VAL A 78 -28.10 -27.43 5.26
N SER A 79 -28.63 -28.07 6.30
CA SER A 79 -30.08 -28.34 6.43
C SER A 79 -30.92 -27.07 6.41
N PRO A 80 -30.57 -25.98 7.13
CA PRO A 80 -31.33 -24.73 7.05
C PRO A 80 -31.37 -24.14 5.65
N LEU A 81 -30.27 -24.23 4.88
CA LEU A 81 -30.21 -23.75 3.50
C LEU A 81 -31.09 -24.62 2.57
N ALA A 82 -31.01 -25.94 2.71
CA ALA A 82 -31.84 -26.88 1.98
C ALA A 82 -33.33 -26.69 2.27
N ASP A 83 -33.71 -26.47 3.53
CA ASP A 83 -35.10 -26.26 3.93
C ASP A 83 -35.65 -24.94 3.39
N ARG A 84 -34.86 -23.86 3.42
CA ARG A 84 -35.22 -22.58 2.78
C ARG A 84 -35.40 -22.73 1.28
N LEU A 85 -34.44 -23.38 0.60
CA LEU A 85 -34.53 -23.62 -0.84
C LEU A 85 -35.76 -24.45 -1.20
N ARG A 86 -36.06 -25.49 -0.42
CA ARG A 86 -37.25 -26.32 -0.63
C ARG A 86 -38.55 -25.54 -0.49
N ALA A 87 -38.65 -24.68 0.53
CA ALA A 87 -39.82 -23.81 0.68
C ALA A 87 -39.99 -22.88 -0.52
N ARG A 88 -38.90 -22.27 -1.01
CA ARG A 88 -38.92 -21.40 -2.20
C ARG A 88 -39.35 -22.16 -3.47
N LEU A 89 -38.89 -23.40 -3.65
CA LEU A 89 -39.32 -24.25 -4.77
C LEU A 89 -40.82 -24.58 -4.70
N VAL A 90 -41.37 -24.83 -3.50
CA VAL A 90 -42.80 -25.10 -3.31
C VAL A 90 -43.64 -23.86 -3.62
N ASP A 91 -43.16 -22.68 -3.22
CA ASP A 91 -43.83 -21.39 -3.46
C ASP A 91 -43.73 -20.94 -4.93
N GLY A 92 -42.92 -21.61 -5.75
CA GLY A 92 -42.69 -21.25 -7.15
C GLY A 92 -41.88 -19.96 -7.32
N ASP A 93 -41.02 -19.65 -6.35
CA ASP A 93 -40.17 -18.45 -6.37
C ASP A 93 -39.08 -18.56 -7.44
N ASP A 94 -38.94 -17.54 -8.26
CA ASP A 94 -37.91 -17.38 -9.31
C ASP A 94 -36.90 -16.27 -8.99
N THR A 95 -36.97 -15.69 -7.79
CA THR A 95 -36.10 -14.59 -7.38
C THR A 95 -34.62 -15.01 -7.42
N GLY A 96 -33.82 -14.26 -8.17
CA GLY A 96 -32.40 -14.50 -8.35
C GLY A 96 -32.04 -15.31 -9.60
N ILE A 97 -33.03 -15.79 -10.35
CA ILE A 97 -32.82 -16.34 -11.70
C ILE A 97 -32.45 -15.19 -12.65
N SER A 98 -31.45 -15.41 -13.50
CA SER A 98 -30.97 -14.47 -14.51
C SER A 98 -30.35 -15.23 -15.70
N ASP A 99 -29.89 -14.53 -16.73
CA ASP A 99 -29.19 -15.13 -17.88
C ASP A 99 -27.93 -15.92 -17.47
N GLN A 100 -27.35 -15.63 -16.30
CA GLN A 100 -26.17 -16.30 -15.75
C GLN A 100 -26.49 -17.24 -14.58
N VAL A 101 -27.73 -17.22 -14.08
CA VAL A 101 -28.18 -18.03 -12.95
C VAL A 101 -29.49 -18.69 -13.35
N LEU A 102 -29.42 -19.88 -13.91
CA LEU A 102 -30.53 -20.63 -14.49
C LEU A 102 -31.46 -21.28 -13.46
N SER A 103 -31.04 -21.42 -12.20
CA SER A 103 -31.88 -21.96 -11.13
C SER A 103 -31.71 -21.20 -9.80
N ILE A 104 -32.79 -21.14 -9.01
CA ILE A 104 -32.72 -20.61 -7.66
C ILE A 104 -31.73 -21.41 -6.81
N GLY A 105 -31.10 -20.76 -5.84
CA GLY A 105 -30.18 -21.39 -4.92
C GLY A 105 -30.10 -20.62 -3.61
N GLU A 106 -29.59 -21.28 -2.58
CA GLU A 106 -29.33 -20.70 -1.27
C GLU A 106 -27.84 -20.81 -0.95
N SER A 107 -27.22 -19.71 -0.55
CA SER A 107 -25.81 -19.71 -0.16
C SER A 107 -25.57 -18.82 1.05
N ASP A 108 -24.64 -19.22 1.92
CA ASP A 108 -24.23 -18.42 3.06
C ASP A 108 -22.75 -18.63 3.41
N LEU A 109 -22.22 -17.76 4.25
CA LEU A 109 -20.94 -17.94 4.92
C LEU A 109 -21.13 -18.71 6.21
N SER A 110 -20.31 -19.72 6.43
CA SER A 110 -20.33 -20.48 7.66
C SER A 110 -18.96 -21.04 8.00
N THR A 111 -18.84 -21.62 9.18
CA THR A 111 -17.63 -22.31 9.61
C THR A 111 -17.82 -23.80 9.43
N VAL A 112 -17.01 -24.41 8.57
CA VAL A 112 -17.04 -25.85 8.28
C VAL A 112 -15.71 -26.44 8.73
N ASN A 113 -15.73 -27.36 9.70
CA ASN A 113 -14.51 -27.97 10.26
C ASN A 113 -13.45 -26.96 10.72
N SER A 114 -13.89 -25.85 11.34
CA SER A 114 -13.05 -24.70 11.75
C SER A 114 -12.48 -23.85 10.62
N HIS A 115 -12.80 -24.16 9.36
CA HIS A 115 -12.46 -23.34 8.21
C HIS A 115 -13.60 -22.37 7.88
N PRO A 116 -13.29 -21.10 7.56
CA PRO A 116 -14.27 -20.19 6.97
C PRO A 116 -14.66 -20.70 5.59
N ALA A 117 -15.96 -20.79 5.29
CA ALA A 117 -16.43 -21.41 4.06
C ALA A 117 -17.64 -20.69 3.48
N ILE A 118 -17.77 -20.74 2.16
CA ILE A 118 -19.05 -20.53 1.47
C ILE A 118 -19.71 -21.89 1.32
N VAL A 119 -20.96 -21.99 1.76
CA VAL A 119 -21.82 -23.16 1.56
C VAL A 119 -22.93 -22.76 0.61
N SER A 120 -23.07 -23.49 -0.50
CA SER A 120 -24.06 -23.24 -1.54
C SER A 120 -24.88 -24.49 -1.82
N VAL A 121 -26.20 -24.34 -1.82
CA VAL A 121 -27.18 -25.40 -2.09
C VAL A 121 -27.96 -25.03 -3.35
N LYS A 122 -27.96 -25.93 -4.32
CA LYS A 122 -28.69 -25.77 -5.58
C LYS A 122 -29.56 -26.98 -5.92
N PRO A 123 -30.71 -26.76 -6.58
CA PRO A 123 -31.56 -27.84 -7.02
C PRO A 123 -30.99 -28.50 -8.28
N ILE A 124 -31.10 -29.82 -8.35
CA ILE A 124 -30.77 -30.59 -9.55
C ILE A 124 -32.04 -30.68 -10.39
N VAL A 125 -32.08 -29.92 -11.49
CA VAL A 125 -33.28 -29.70 -12.31
C VAL A 125 -33.02 -29.93 -13.79
N SER A 126 -34.08 -30.28 -14.51
CA SER A 126 -34.09 -30.43 -15.97
C SER A 126 -33.86 -29.08 -16.66
N ASP A 127 -32.95 -29.05 -17.63
CA ASP A 127 -32.71 -27.90 -18.50
C ASP A 127 -33.73 -27.81 -19.65
N THR A 128 -34.24 -28.96 -20.09
CA THR A 128 -35.18 -29.04 -21.21
C THR A 128 -36.65 -28.92 -20.79
N GLY A 129 -36.94 -29.13 -19.50
CA GLY A 129 -38.30 -29.24 -18.97
C GLY A 129 -39.01 -30.54 -19.35
N ASN A 130 -38.33 -31.48 -20.04
CA ASN A 130 -38.91 -32.76 -20.42
C ASN A 130 -39.07 -33.72 -19.23
N ILE A 131 -38.28 -33.53 -18.17
CA ILE A 131 -38.40 -34.27 -16.92
C ILE A 131 -39.21 -33.42 -15.95
N LYS A 132 -40.46 -33.81 -15.69
CA LYS A 132 -41.29 -33.15 -14.68
C LYS A 132 -40.83 -33.59 -13.29
N GLN A 133 -40.42 -32.62 -12.48
CA GLN A 133 -40.01 -32.84 -11.09
C GLN A 133 -40.93 -32.06 -10.16
N SER A 134 -41.52 -32.72 -9.18
CA SER A 134 -42.25 -32.02 -8.12
C SER A 134 -41.25 -31.44 -7.11
N PRO A 135 -41.52 -30.29 -6.46
CA PRO A 135 -40.60 -29.72 -5.45
C PRO A 135 -40.19 -30.69 -4.33
N SER A 136 -41.05 -31.66 -3.99
CA SER A 136 -40.79 -32.71 -3.01
C SER A 136 -39.92 -33.87 -3.51
N GLU A 137 -39.55 -33.88 -4.78
CA GLU A 137 -38.77 -34.94 -5.45
C GLU A 137 -37.38 -34.43 -5.89
N ILE A 138 -37.12 -33.13 -5.75
CA ILE A 138 -35.87 -32.51 -6.18
C ILE A 138 -34.73 -32.85 -5.22
N TYR A 139 -33.66 -33.38 -5.80
CA TYR A 139 -32.37 -33.56 -5.13
C TYR A 139 -31.61 -32.25 -5.12
N PHE A 140 -30.82 -32.02 -4.08
CA PHE A 140 -29.97 -30.85 -3.97
C PHE A 140 -28.51 -31.21 -4.09
N HIS A 141 -27.78 -30.40 -4.85
CA HIS A 141 -26.33 -30.40 -4.85
C HIS A 141 -25.81 -29.34 -3.88
N VAL A 142 -24.85 -29.72 -3.05
CA VAL A 142 -24.19 -28.84 -2.10
C VAL A 142 -22.74 -28.70 -2.50
N ALA A 143 -22.24 -27.48 -2.57
CA ALA A 143 -20.83 -27.17 -2.76
C ALA A 143 -20.33 -26.36 -1.57
N ILE A 144 -19.16 -26.73 -1.07
CA ILE A 144 -18.44 -26.01 -0.01
C ILE A 144 -17.10 -25.58 -0.56
N ARG A 145 -16.81 -24.28 -0.43
CA ARG A 145 -15.53 -23.68 -0.78
C ARG A 145 -14.92 -23.03 0.45
N TYR A 146 -13.74 -23.49 0.86
CA TYR A 146 -12.99 -22.87 1.94
C TYR A 146 -12.40 -21.53 1.50
N LEU A 147 -12.41 -20.57 2.41
CA LEU A 147 -11.90 -19.20 2.22
C LEU A 147 -10.51 -19.01 2.81
N ASP A 148 -9.80 -20.11 3.09
CA ASP A 148 -8.43 -20.16 3.53
C ASP A 148 -7.59 -21.13 2.66
N GLY A 149 -6.36 -21.44 3.07
CA GLY A 149 -5.51 -22.41 2.40
C GLY A 149 -5.29 -22.13 0.91
N SER A 150 -5.76 -23.05 0.04
CA SER A 150 -5.58 -22.98 -1.41
C SER A 150 -6.25 -21.76 -2.04
N PHE A 151 -7.41 -21.35 -1.52
CA PHE A 151 -8.13 -20.17 -1.99
C PHE A 151 -7.29 -18.91 -1.80
N LEU A 152 -6.79 -18.68 -0.57
CA LEU A 152 -5.97 -17.50 -0.28
C LEU A 152 -4.63 -17.55 -1.00
N THR A 153 -4.07 -18.72 -1.22
CA THR A 153 -2.85 -18.87 -2.03
C THR A 153 -3.08 -18.42 -3.46
N GLY A 154 -4.21 -18.80 -4.06
CA GLY A 154 -4.61 -18.35 -5.39
C GLY A 154 -4.79 -16.83 -5.46
N VAL A 155 -5.59 -16.26 -4.55
CA VAL A 155 -5.84 -14.81 -4.48
C VAL A 155 -4.54 -14.05 -4.23
N SER A 156 -3.69 -14.55 -3.33
CA SER A 156 -2.38 -13.96 -3.02
C SER A 156 -1.49 -13.90 -4.25
N SER A 157 -1.41 -14.99 -5.02
CA SER A 157 -0.61 -15.04 -6.25
C SER A 157 -1.17 -14.17 -7.37
N GLU A 158 -2.49 -14.15 -7.56
CA GLU A 158 -3.15 -13.40 -8.64
C GLU A 158 -3.06 -11.88 -8.42
N TYR A 159 -3.32 -11.44 -7.19
CA TYR A 159 -3.38 -10.02 -6.83
C TYR A 159 -2.10 -9.51 -6.12
N GLN A 160 -1.07 -10.36 -6.03
CA GLN A 160 0.23 -10.05 -5.40
C GLN A 160 0.11 -9.53 -3.97
N PHE A 161 -0.82 -10.10 -3.18
CA PHE A 161 -0.89 -9.77 -1.76
C PHE A 161 0.31 -10.37 -1.02
N ASP A 162 0.91 -9.60 -0.12
CA ASP A 162 1.92 -10.14 0.80
C ASP A 162 1.24 -10.72 2.04
N ASP A 163 1.54 -11.98 2.34
CA ASP A 163 1.10 -12.69 3.54
C ASP A 163 -0.43 -12.64 3.75
N LEU A 164 -1.24 -12.91 2.72
CA LEU A 164 -2.71 -12.92 2.83
C LEU A 164 -3.23 -14.08 3.69
N THR A 165 -4.00 -13.79 4.73
CA THR A 165 -4.58 -14.77 5.67
C THR A 165 -6.04 -14.43 6.01
N PHE A 166 -6.78 -15.41 6.51
CA PHE A 166 -8.09 -15.18 7.11
C PHE A 166 -7.93 -14.91 8.61
N ALA A 167 -8.67 -13.94 9.14
CA ALA A 167 -8.69 -13.59 10.55
C ALA A 167 -10.13 -13.47 11.06
N TRP A 168 -10.45 -14.10 12.18
CA TRP A 168 -11.76 -13.99 12.85
C TRP A 168 -11.96 -12.64 13.52
N THR A 169 -10.88 -11.96 13.90
CA THR A 169 -10.91 -10.66 14.58
C THR A 169 -9.85 -9.71 14.02
N LYS A 170 -10.12 -8.40 14.08
CA LYS A 170 -9.10 -7.37 13.85
C LYS A 170 -8.11 -7.40 15.01
N SER A 171 -6.88 -7.85 14.77
CA SER A 171 -5.81 -7.73 15.76
C SER A 171 -5.16 -6.33 15.66
N PRO A 172 -5.25 -5.48 16.69
CA PRO A 172 -4.65 -4.15 16.67
C PRO A 172 -3.13 -4.15 16.85
N GLN A 173 -2.52 -5.29 17.21
CA GLN A 173 -1.10 -5.37 17.57
C GLN A 173 -0.15 -5.52 16.36
N VAL A 174 -0.68 -5.84 15.18
CA VAL A 174 0.13 -6.05 13.97
C VAL A 174 -0.28 -5.03 12.91
N LYS A 175 0.69 -4.34 12.31
CA LYS A 175 0.46 -3.50 11.11
C LYS A 175 -0.01 -4.39 9.95
N ARG A 176 -1.32 -4.60 9.86
CA ARG A 176 -1.99 -5.32 8.78
C ARG A 176 -3.17 -4.50 8.29
N SER A 177 -3.49 -4.67 7.02
CA SER A 177 -4.76 -4.20 6.47
C SER A 177 -5.80 -5.30 6.62
N PHE A 178 -7.06 -4.92 6.75
CA PHE A 178 -8.18 -5.83 6.95
C PHE A 178 -9.33 -5.44 6.03
N ALA A 179 -9.91 -6.44 5.35
CA ALA A 179 -11.16 -6.31 4.61
C ALA A 179 -12.22 -7.19 5.27
N ALA A 180 -13.32 -6.58 5.73
CA ALA A 180 -14.41 -7.31 6.36
C ALA A 180 -15.18 -8.13 5.33
N ILE A 181 -15.60 -9.32 5.74
CA ILE A 181 -16.42 -10.24 4.97
C ILE A 181 -17.74 -10.36 5.72
N GLY A 182 -18.85 -9.97 5.07
CA GLY A 182 -20.19 -10.04 5.65
C GLY A 182 -20.98 -11.23 5.12
N SER A 183 -21.84 -11.81 5.96
CA SER A 183 -22.92 -12.71 5.55
C SER A 183 -24.03 -11.92 4.83
N ALA A 184 -24.95 -12.64 4.17
CA ALA A 184 -26.11 -12.07 3.48
C ALA A 184 -27.02 -11.25 4.40
N ASP A 185 -26.99 -11.51 5.72
CA ASP A 185 -27.73 -10.75 6.73
C ASP A 185 -27.04 -9.45 7.18
N GLY A 186 -25.88 -9.12 6.57
CA GLY A 186 -25.09 -7.93 6.88
C GLY A 186 -24.22 -8.05 8.14
N LYS A 187 -24.21 -9.21 8.81
CA LYS A 187 -23.30 -9.45 9.94
C LYS A 187 -21.89 -9.72 9.46
N GLU A 188 -20.93 -9.21 10.22
CA GLU A 188 -19.52 -9.46 9.98
C GLU A 188 -19.17 -10.91 10.35
N PHE A 189 -18.67 -11.68 9.38
CA PHE A 189 -18.28 -13.08 9.55
C PHE A 189 -16.79 -13.21 9.89
N GLY A 190 -15.95 -12.38 9.27
CA GLY A 190 -14.51 -12.35 9.51
C GLY A 190 -13.79 -11.40 8.58
N TYR A 191 -12.48 -11.57 8.44
CA TYR A 191 -11.62 -10.65 7.71
C TYR A 191 -10.62 -11.37 6.83
N PHE A 192 -10.38 -10.84 5.64
CA PHE A 192 -9.10 -11.05 4.96
C PHE A 192 -8.08 -10.06 5.51
N SER A 193 -6.88 -10.53 5.82
CA SER A 193 -5.81 -9.74 6.42
C SER A 193 -4.50 -9.95 5.69
N TRP A 194 -3.82 -8.87 5.31
CA TRP A 194 -2.55 -8.92 4.58
C TRP A 194 -1.56 -7.88 5.10
N ARG A 195 -0.28 -8.06 4.78
CA ARG A 195 0.73 -7.04 5.05
C ARG A 195 0.61 -5.93 3.98
N PRO A 196 0.35 -4.67 4.37
CA PRO A 196 0.27 -3.59 3.40
C PRO A 196 1.63 -3.34 2.75
N PHE A 197 1.61 -3.09 1.45
CA PHE A 197 2.78 -2.62 0.73
C PHE A 197 3.05 -1.15 1.13
N GLU A 198 4.18 -0.87 1.80
CA GLU A 198 4.60 0.49 2.23
C GLU A 198 5.76 1.02 1.34
N PRO A 199 5.53 1.36 0.05
CA PRO A 199 6.61 1.76 -0.86
C PRO A 199 7.31 3.05 -0.41
N GLY A 200 6.58 3.96 0.23
CA GLY A 200 7.12 5.24 0.71
C GLY A 200 8.23 5.07 1.75
N GLU A 201 8.08 4.14 2.70
CA GLU A 201 9.10 3.91 3.74
C GLU A 201 10.35 3.25 3.15
N ALA A 202 10.19 2.28 2.26
CA ALA A 202 11.29 1.60 1.57
C ALA A 202 12.11 2.56 0.70
N VAL A 203 11.44 3.42 -0.08
CA VAL A 203 12.10 4.44 -0.92
C VAL A 203 12.75 5.51 -0.04
N ALA A 204 12.05 6.00 0.98
CA ALA A 204 12.60 7.01 1.89
C ALA A 204 13.87 6.51 2.60
N LYS A 205 13.89 5.24 3.04
CA LYS A 205 15.06 4.63 3.68
C LYS A 205 16.24 4.53 2.72
N SER A 206 15.99 4.22 1.44
CA SER A 206 17.01 4.12 0.40
C SER A 206 17.60 5.47 -0.01
N VAL A 207 16.78 6.52 -0.08
CA VAL A 207 17.21 7.85 -0.57
C VAL A 207 17.80 8.74 0.54
N ARG A 208 17.43 8.50 1.81
CA ARG A 208 17.92 9.26 2.97
C ARG A 208 19.44 9.45 3.03
N PRO A 209 20.30 8.41 2.89
CA PRO A 209 21.75 8.61 2.97
C PRO A 209 22.30 9.52 1.87
N ALA A 210 21.75 9.44 0.65
CA ALA A 210 22.16 10.30 -0.46
C ALA A 210 21.79 11.77 -0.21
N LEU A 211 20.55 12.04 0.25
CA LEU A 211 20.12 13.39 0.61
C LEU A 211 20.95 13.98 1.76
N SER A 212 21.24 13.17 2.79
CA SER A 212 22.11 13.60 3.89
C SER A 212 23.52 13.95 3.39
N ALA A 213 24.10 13.15 2.50
CA ALA A 213 25.41 13.42 1.92
C ALA A 213 25.41 14.73 1.11
N VAL A 214 24.41 14.93 0.25
CA VAL A 214 24.25 16.18 -0.51
C VAL A 214 24.09 17.37 0.43
N GLY A 215 23.26 17.26 1.46
CA GLY A 215 23.06 18.32 2.46
C GLY A 215 24.36 18.69 3.17
N VAL A 216 25.15 17.70 3.58
CA VAL A 216 26.48 17.92 4.20
C VAL A 216 27.44 18.57 3.21
N SER A 217 27.50 18.11 1.96
CA SER A 217 28.37 18.68 0.93
C SER A 217 28.02 20.15 0.64
N VAL A 218 26.73 20.48 0.53
CA VAL A 218 26.25 21.86 0.34
C VAL A 218 26.61 22.72 1.55
N PHE A 219 26.40 22.21 2.77
CA PHE A 219 26.75 22.94 3.99
C PHE A 219 28.25 23.24 4.07
N VAL A 220 29.11 22.27 3.78
CA VAL A 220 30.57 22.43 3.75
C VAL A 220 30.98 23.45 2.68
N ALA A 221 30.40 23.39 1.48
CA ALA A 221 30.69 24.33 0.40
C ALA A 221 30.29 25.77 0.78
N LEU A 222 29.11 25.97 1.36
CA LEU A 222 28.62 27.28 1.82
C LEU A 222 29.49 27.83 2.95
N ALA A 223 29.85 27.01 3.94
CA ALA A 223 30.73 27.41 5.02
C ALA A 223 32.13 27.79 4.50
N GLY A 224 32.69 27.00 3.59
CA GLY A 224 33.98 27.29 2.94
C GLY A 224 33.96 28.58 2.11
N MET A 225 32.89 28.80 1.34
CA MET A 225 32.72 30.02 0.55
C MET A 225 32.57 31.26 1.45
N GLY A 226 31.79 31.16 2.53
CA GLY A 226 31.67 32.23 3.53
C GLY A 226 33.02 32.57 4.19
N ALA A 227 33.80 31.55 4.57
CA ALA A 227 35.13 31.73 5.13
C ALA A 227 36.09 32.41 4.13
N MET A 228 36.06 32.00 2.84
CA MET A 228 36.89 32.57 1.79
C MET A 228 36.54 34.04 1.51
N ILE A 229 35.24 34.39 1.41
CA ILE A 229 34.78 35.76 1.23
C ILE A 229 35.21 36.62 2.43
N GLY A 230 35.04 36.11 3.65
CA GLY A 230 35.50 36.79 4.87
C GLY A 230 37.00 37.06 4.87
N ALA A 231 37.81 36.08 4.45
CA ALA A 231 39.26 36.25 4.33
C ALA A 231 39.65 37.28 3.26
N ARG A 232 39.01 37.26 2.08
CA ARG A 232 39.27 38.23 1.00
C ARG A 232 38.89 39.65 1.41
N ASN A 233 37.75 39.83 2.07
CA ASN A 233 37.33 41.15 2.57
C ASN A 233 38.31 41.72 3.61
N ARG A 234 38.83 40.89 4.52
CA ARG A 234 39.88 41.31 5.46
C ARG A 234 41.14 41.79 4.73
N LYS A 235 41.60 41.02 3.73
CA LYS A 235 42.78 41.37 2.94
C LYS A 235 42.59 42.66 2.13
N LEU A 236 41.43 42.85 1.51
CA LEU A 236 41.07 44.07 0.78
C LEU A 236 41.05 45.30 1.70
N ARG A 237 40.46 45.17 2.90
CA ARG A 237 40.44 46.27 3.89
C ARG A 237 41.85 46.66 4.32
N GLN A 238 42.72 45.67 4.58
CA GLN A 238 44.11 45.95 4.94
C GLN A 238 44.87 46.65 3.80
N SER A 239 44.78 46.12 2.58
CA SER A 239 45.46 46.73 1.42
C SER A 239 44.95 48.14 1.13
N ARG A 240 43.64 48.40 1.31
CA ARG A 240 43.08 49.74 1.17
C ARG A 240 43.60 50.69 2.24
N ALA A 241 43.70 50.24 3.50
CA ALA A 241 44.27 51.04 4.58
C ALA A 241 45.75 51.37 4.32
N GLU A 242 46.53 50.43 3.80
CA GLU A 242 47.92 50.65 3.39
C GLU A 242 48.03 51.68 2.24
N LEU A 243 47.18 51.56 1.20
CA LEU A 243 47.15 52.51 0.09
C LEU A 243 46.72 53.91 0.54
N GLU A 244 45.70 54.02 1.40
CA GLU A 244 45.27 55.30 1.97
C GLU A 244 46.38 55.92 2.83
N HIS A 245 47.14 55.10 3.57
CA HIS A 245 48.31 55.58 4.32
C HIS A 245 49.39 56.14 3.39
N LEU A 246 49.79 55.39 2.35
CA LEU A 246 50.77 55.83 1.35
C LEU A 246 50.33 57.06 0.55
N ALA A 247 49.04 57.20 0.28
CA ALA A 247 48.50 58.36 -0.43
C ALA A 247 48.48 59.63 0.42
N ARG A 248 48.51 59.51 1.76
CA ARG A 248 48.45 60.64 2.70
C ARG A 248 49.78 60.93 3.38
N HIS A 249 50.72 59.98 3.45
CA HIS A 249 52.00 60.15 4.14
C HIS A 249 53.18 60.07 3.16
N ASP A 250 54.27 60.75 3.49
CA ASP A 250 55.54 60.65 2.78
C ASP A 250 56.27 59.37 3.20
N THR A 251 56.70 58.55 2.24
CA THR A 251 57.25 57.22 2.51
C THR A 251 58.63 57.24 3.15
N LEU A 252 59.39 58.35 3.03
CA LEU A 252 60.72 58.47 3.59
C LEU A 252 60.69 58.92 5.05
N THR A 253 59.75 59.81 5.40
CA THR A 253 59.69 60.45 6.72
C THR A 253 58.54 59.95 7.61
N GLY A 254 57.51 59.33 7.01
CA GLY A 254 56.29 58.92 7.72
C GLY A 254 55.38 60.10 8.11
N LEU A 255 55.74 61.34 7.77
CA LEU A 255 54.94 62.53 8.03
C LEU A 255 53.81 62.69 7.01
N ALA A 256 52.81 63.52 7.32
CA ALA A 256 51.77 63.89 6.36
C ALA A 256 52.41 64.49 5.10
N ASN A 257 52.03 63.96 3.93
CA ASN A 257 52.52 64.48 2.67
C ASN A 257 51.85 65.83 2.35
N ARG A 258 52.36 66.47 1.29
CA ARG A 258 51.88 67.79 0.88
C ARG A 258 50.37 67.83 0.59
N ALA A 259 49.79 66.76 0.04
CA ALA A 259 48.37 66.69 -0.26
C ALA A 259 47.53 66.63 1.02
N GLN A 260 47.90 65.76 1.98
CA GLN A 260 47.25 65.70 3.29
C GLN A 260 47.38 67.01 4.07
N PHE A 261 48.56 67.63 4.05
CA PHE A 261 48.78 68.92 4.68
C PHE A 261 47.86 70.00 4.10
N ALA A 262 47.75 70.08 2.76
CA ALA A 262 46.91 71.07 2.09
C ALA A 262 45.41 70.87 2.39
N GLU A 263 44.92 69.63 2.36
CA GLU A 263 43.53 69.30 2.71
C GLU A 263 43.21 69.64 4.17
N HIS A 264 44.13 69.30 5.09
CA HIS A 264 43.97 69.61 6.51
C HIS A 264 43.97 71.12 6.76
N LEU A 265 44.90 71.85 6.13
CA LEU A 265 44.99 73.30 6.23
C LEU A 265 43.71 73.98 5.72
N ALA A 266 43.16 73.55 4.58
CA ALA A 266 41.90 74.06 4.04
C ALA A 266 40.71 73.81 4.99
N THR A 267 40.66 72.63 5.61
CA THR A 267 39.63 72.27 6.60
C THR A 267 39.72 73.15 7.84
N VAL A 268 40.92 73.34 8.37
CA VAL A 268 41.18 74.19 9.54
C VAL A 268 40.79 75.64 9.25
N ILE A 269 41.19 76.19 8.11
CA ILE A 269 40.84 77.56 7.71
C ILE A 269 39.31 77.74 7.58
N SER A 270 38.62 76.75 7.01
CA SER A 270 37.18 76.84 6.77
C SER A 270 36.33 76.62 8.03
N GLY A 271 36.85 75.86 9.01
CA GLY A 271 36.16 75.51 10.25
C GLY A 271 36.45 76.43 11.44
N SER A 272 37.43 77.32 11.33
CA SER A 272 37.77 78.24 12.41
C SER A 272 36.73 79.34 12.58
N ALA A 273 36.25 79.52 13.82
CA ALA A 273 35.47 80.70 14.20
C ALA A 273 36.33 81.96 14.06
N ALA A 274 35.70 83.13 13.85
CA ALA A 274 36.38 84.41 13.64
C ALA A 274 37.34 84.83 14.78
N THR A 275 37.30 84.16 15.93
CA THR A 275 38.15 84.40 17.10
C THR A 275 39.30 83.41 17.27
N GLN A 276 39.45 82.43 16.38
CA GLN A 276 40.56 81.46 16.41
C GLN A 276 41.67 81.85 15.44
N SER A 277 42.91 81.90 15.94
CA SER A 277 44.11 82.17 15.14
C SER A 277 44.86 80.86 14.88
N ASN A 278 45.10 80.55 13.59
CA ASN A 278 45.91 79.42 13.15
C ASN A 278 47.28 79.91 12.68
N ALA A 279 48.34 79.14 12.94
CA ALA A 279 49.70 79.45 12.48
C ALA A 279 50.26 78.28 11.65
N VAL A 280 51.05 78.60 10.62
CA VAL A 280 51.78 77.62 9.80
C VAL A 280 53.27 77.88 9.97
N LEU A 281 54.02 76.86 10.39
CA LEU A 281 55.47 76.90 10.50
C LEU A 281 56.09 76.20 9.29
N PHE A 282 56.98 76.89 8.58
CA PHE A 282 57.78 76.32 7.50
C PHE A 282 59.22 76.14 7.97
N MET A 283 59.77 74.93 7.82
CA MET A 283 61.13 74.57 8.21
C MET A 283 61.84 73.96 7.00
N ASP A 284 63.07 74.40 6.74
CA ASP A 284 63.92 73.87 5.67
C ASP A 284 65.30 73.49 6.23
N LEU A 285 65.97 72.53 5.57
CA LEU A 285 67.29 72.06 5.99
C LEU A 285 68.39 72.83 5.27
N ASP A 286 69.17 73.61 6.02
CA ASP A 286 70.29 74.38 5.47
C ASP A 286 71.37 73.46 4.88
N ARG A 287 71.85 73.81 3.68
CA ARG A 287 72.95 73.12 2.97
C ARG A 287 72.73 71.62 2.71
N PHE A 288 71.48 71.13 2.72
CA PHE A 288 71.18 69.70 2.55
C PHE A 288 71.81 69.06 1.29
N LYS A 289 71.92 69.81 0.18
CA LYS A 289 72.55 69.33 -1.06
C LYS A 289 74.01 68.89 -0.87
N GLN A 290 74.80 69.63 -0.10
CA GLN A 290 76.22 69.29 0.14
C GLN A 290 76.38 67.99 0.92
N VAL A 291 75.44 67.71 1.84
CA VAL A 291 75.44 66.47 2.63
C VAL A 291 75.19 65.27 1.71
N ASN A 292 74.19 65.35 0.83
CA ASN A 292 73.94 64.30 -0.18
C ASN A 292 75.13 64.11 -1.12
N ASP A 293 75.76 65.19 -1.59
CA ASP A 293 76.90 65.10 -2.53
C ASP A 293 78.18 64.52 -1.88
N THR A 294 78.26 64.45 -0.54
CA THR A 294 79.40 63.86 0.20
C THR A 294 79.18 62.44 0.73
N LEU A 295 77.93 61.95 0.72
CA LEU A 295 77.54 60.65 1.30
C LEU A 295 77.17 59.59 0.24
N VAL A 296 77.26 59.93 -1.05
CA VAL A 296 77.13 59.01 -2.21
C VAL A 296 78.51 58.54 -2.64
#